data_AF-A0A532BVJ3-F1
#
_entry.id   AF-A0A532BVJ3-F1
#
_cell.length_a   1.000
_cell.length_b   1.000
_cell.length_c   1.000
_cell.angle_alpha   90.00
_cell.angle_beta   90.00
_cell.angle_gamma   90.00
#
_symmetry.space_group_name_H-M   'P 1'
#
loop_
_entity.id
_entity.type
_entity.pdbx_description
1 polymer ?
#
loop_
_entity_poly.entity_id
_entity_poly.type
_entity_poly.pdbx_seq_one_letter_code
_entity_poly.pdbx_strand_id
1 'polypeptide(L)'
;MSSAWGSFGSNYDQGRHGLFTYQLLKGLGGAADIDKNGTILAGELCTYIKGQVLKVAHEQYGSEQEPLCLPRPGQGASVRLQPVAQFK
;
A
#
# COMPACT_ATOMS: atom_id res chain seq x y z
N MET A 1 37.02 -4.52 -2.34
CA MET A 1 36.65 -3.65 -3.49
C MET A 1 35.54 -4.36 -4.28
N SER A 2 34.50 -3.61 -4.65
CA SER A 2 33.38 -3.93 -5.56
C SER A 2 32.43 -5.10 -5.19
N SER A 3 31.23 -4.85 -4.66
CA SER A 3 30.01 -4.28 -5.28
C SER A 3 29.17 -5.31 -6.05
N ALA A 4 28.09 -5.78 -5.41
CA ALA A 4 26.92 -6.34 -6.09
C ALA A 4 25.67 -6.13 -5.21
N TRP A 5 25.35 -4.86 -4.93
CA TRP A 5 23.99 -4.46 -4.60
C TRP A 5 23.22 -4.45 -5.92
N GLY A 6 22.54 -5.54 -6.24
CA GLY A 6 21.95 -5.70 -7.57
C GLY A 6 21.16 -6.97 -7.75
N SER A 7 20.18 -7.23 -6.90
CA SER A 7 18.94 -7.92 -7.27
C SER A 7 17.90 -7.78 -6.15
N PHE A 8 17.14 -6.69 -6.13
CA PHE A 8 15.87 -6.65 -5.38
C PHE A 8 14.82 -7.36 -6.23
N GLY A 9 15.03 -8.66 -6.44
CA GLY A 9 14.02 -9.54 -7.01
C GLY A 9 12.84 -9.59 -6.05
N SER A 10 11.79 -8.86 -6.41
CA SER A 10 10.46 -8.83 -5.79
C SER A 10 9.77 -10.19 -5.94
N ASN A 11 10.32 -11.24 -5.33
CA ASN A 11 9.59 -12.49 -5.11
C ASN A 11 8.74 -12.30 -3.85
N TYR A 12 7.73 -11.44 -3.93
CA TYR A 12 6.71 -11.34 -2.89
C TYR A 12 5.80 -12.57 -2.99
N ASP A 13 5.97 -13.45 -2.01
CA ASP A 13 5.27 -14.73 -1.87
C ASP A 13 3.83 -14.51 -1.38
N GLN A 14 2.85 -14.92 -2.18
CA GLN A 14 1.43 -14.90 -1.82
C GLN A 14 1.14 -15.96 -0.74
N GLY A 15 1.46 -15.68 0.52
CA GLY A 15 1.11 -16.60 1.61
C GLY A 15 1.74 -16.36 2.98
N ARG A 16 2.75 -15.50 3.11
CA ARG A 16 3.47 -15.32 4.40
C ARG A 16 2.95 -14.20 5.30
N HIS A 17 1.93 -13.46 4.87
CA HIS A 17 1.38 -12.35 5.63
C HIS A 17 -0.12 -12.17 5.39
N GLY A 18 -0.83 -11.61 6.37
CA GLY A 18 -2.27 -11.38 6.29
C GLY A 18 -2.66 -10.43 5.16
N LEU A 19 -3.95 -10.43 4.80
CA LEU A 19 -4.50 -9.66 3.67
C LEU A 19 -4.14 -8.17 3.75
N PHE A 20 -4.27 -7.55 4.92
CA PHE A 20 -3.89 -6.15 5.14
C PHE A 20 -2.41 -5.92 4.80
N THR A 21 -1.51 -6.70 5.41
CA THR A 21 -0.05 -6.58 5.19
C THR A 21 0.31 -6.83 3.73
N TYR A 22 -0.37 -7.78 3.07
CA TYR A 22 -0.20 -8.02 1.64
C TYR A 22 -0.51 -6.78 0.80
N GLN A 23 -1.68 -6.17 1.02
CA GLN A 23 -2.06 -4.96 0.28
C GLN A 23 -1.20 -3.75 0.66
N LEU A 24 -0.77 -3.63 1.92
CA LEU A 24 0.15 -2.58 2.35
C LEU A 24 1.48 -2.63 1.58
N LEU A 25 2.10 -3.80 1.53
CA LEU A 25 3.39 -4.00 0.85
C LEU A 25 3.25 -3.82 -0.66
N LYS A 26 2.16 -4.32 -1.25
CA LYS A 26 1.87 -4.12 -2.67
C LYS A 26 1.64 -2.64 -3.01
N GLY A 27 0.92 -1.92 -2.14
CA GLY A 27 0.70 -0.48 -2.25
C GLY A 27 2.02 0.28 -2.21
N LEU A 28 2.83 0.04 -1.17
CA LEU A 28 4.18 0.60 -1.01
C LEU A 28 5.16 0.18 -2.11
N GLY A 29 4.84 -0.85 -2.91
CA GLY A 29 5.62 -1.24 -4.08
C GLY A 29 5.23 -0.52 -5.37
N GLY A 30 4.32 0.47 -5.31
CA GLY A 30 3.90 1.27 -6.46
C GLY A 30 2.41 1.17 -6.80
N ALA A 31 1.71 0.14 -6.31
CA ALA A 31 0.30 -0.04 -6.68
C ALA A 31 -0.63 1.04 -6.10
N ALA A 32 -0.17 1.80 -5.10
CA ALA A 32 -0.91 2.91 -4.50
C ALA A 32 -0.50 4.30 -5.03
N ASP A 33 0.34 4.39 -6.08
CA ASP A 33 0.57 5.63 -6.80
C ASP A 33 -0.62 5.89 -7.74
N ILE A 34 -1.64 6.61 -7.24
CA ILE A 34 -2.93 6.76 -7.93
C ILE A 34 -2.81 7.80 -9.05
N ASP A 35 -2.09 8.89 -8.79
CA ASP A 35 -1.90 9.97 -9.75
C ASP A 35 -0.71 9.73 -10.71
N LYS A 36 0.09 8.69 -10.46
CA LYS A 36 1.22 8.23 -11.29
C LYS A 36 2.37 9.24 -11.31
N ASN A 37 2.59 9.94 -10.21
CA ASN A 37 3.66 10.93 -10.09
C ASN A 37 4.99 10.34 -9.57
N GLY A 38 5.06 9.04 -9.30
CA GLY A 38 6.24 8.33 -8.78
C GLY A 38 6.44 8.45 -7.26
N THR A 39 5.53 9.13 -6.56
CA THR A 39 5.50 9.28 -5.10
C THR A 39 4.18 8.78 -4.58
N ILE A 40 4.21 7.99 -3.51
CA ILE A 40 3.00 7.58 -2.80
C ILE A 40 2.83 8.46 -1.59
N LEU A 41 1.71 9.19 -1.56
CA LEU A 41 1.27 9.92 -0.39
C LEU A 41 0.53 8.99 0.58
N ALA A 42 0.61 9.28 1.89
CA ALA A 42 -0.12 8.52 2.91
C ALA A 42 -1.64 8.43 2.61
N GLY A 43 -2.20 9.49 2.01
CA GLY A 43 -3.60 9.50 1.56
C GLY A 43 -3.92 8.50 0.44
N GLU A 44 -3.01 8.34 -0.51
CA GLU A 44 -3.17 7.42 -1.63
C GLU A 44 -3.00 5.99 -1.16
N LEU A 45 -1.99 5.74 -0.33
CA LEU A 45 -1.78 4.44 0.31
C LEU A 45 -3.01 4.00 1.12
N CYS A 46 -3.58 4.90 1.92
CA CYS A 46 -4.80 4.61 2.66
C CYS A 46 -5.98 4.26 1.74
N THR A 47 -6.20 5.07 0.70
CA THR A 47 -7.29 4.88 -0.28
C THR A 47 -7.16 3.51 -0.95
N TYR A 48 -5.94 3.16 -1.38
CA TYR A 48 -5.63 1.89 -1.98
C TYR A 48 -5.90 0.71 -1.04
N ILE A 49 -5.31 0.71 0.16
CA ILE A 49 -5.43 -0.41 1.10
C ILE A 49 -6.89 -0.64 1.49
N LYS A 50 -7.64 0.43 1.78
CA LYS A 50 -9.07 0.32 2.09
C LYS A 50 -9.84 -0.37 0.99
N GLY A 51 -9.73 0.13 -0.25
CA GLY A 51 -10.46 -0.43 -1.39
C GLY A 51 -10.10 -1.90 -1.64
N GLN A 52 -8.81 -2.23 -1.58
CA GLN A 52 -8.34 -3.57 -1.87
C GLN A 52 -8.67 -4.59 -0.78
N VAL A 53 -8.53 -4.21 0.49
CA VAL A 53 -8.86 -5.12 1.60
C VAL A 53 -10.37 -5.36 1.66
N LEU A 54 -11.21 -4.32 1.55
CA LEU A 54 -12.66 -4.49 1.50
C LEU A 54 -13.08 -5.43 0.36
N LYS A 55 -12.58 -5.17 -0.85
CA LYS A 55 -12.88 -5.98 -2.02
C LYS A 55 -12.48 -7.44 -1.83
N VAL A 56 -11.21 -7.69 -1.45
CA VAL A 56 -10.68 -9.05 -1.36
C VAL A 56 -11.25 -9.81 -0.16
N ALA A 57 -11.47 -9.16 0.98
CA ALA A 57 -12.11 -9.75 2.15
C ALA A 57 -13.51 -10.26 1.80
N HIS A 58 -14.28 -9.47 1.05
CA HIS A 58 -15.62 -9.82 0.60
C HIS A 58 -15.59 -10.94 -0.46
N GLU A 59 -14.84 -10.76 -1.54
CA GLU A 59 -14.85 -11.65 -2.70
C GLU A 59 -14.21 -13.02 -2.44
N GLN A 60 -13.14 -13.09 -1.65
CA GLN A 60 -12.35 -14.33 -1.49
C GLN A 60 -12.58 -15.03 -0.16
N TYR A 61 -12.94 -14.30 0.89
CA TYR A 61 -13.00 -14.83 2.25
C TYR A 61 -14.41 -14.76 2.86
N GLY A 62 -15.39 -14.14 2.19
CA GLY A 62 -16.75 -13.96 2.71
C GLY A 62 -16.78 -13.20 4.05
N SER A 63 -15.78 -12.35 4.28
CA SER A 63 -15.54 -11.64 5.54
C SER A 63 -15.53 -10.13 5.30
N GLU A 64 -15.74 -9.34 6.36
CA GLU A 64 -15.59 -7.89 6.28
C GLU A 64 -14.36 -7.44 7.07
N GLN A 65 -13.33 -6.99 6.36
CA GLN A 65 -12.18 -6.32 6.95
C GLN A 65 -12.17 -4.87 6.49
N GLU A 66 -12.25 -3.94 7.44
CA GLU A 66 -12.20 -2.50 7.16
C GLU A 66 -10.93 -1.89 7.77
N PRO A 67 -9.89 -1.60 6.95
CA PRO A 67 -8.69 -0.93 7.44
C PRO A 67 -9.02 0.47 7.99
N LEU A 68 -8.44 0.82 9.13
CA LEU A 68 -8.57 2.17 9.69
C LEU A 68 -7.40 3.05 9.25
N CYS A 69 -7.72 4.26 8.77
CA CYS A 69 -6.72 5.30 8.55
C CYS A 69 -7.05 6.51 9.42
N LEU A 70 -6.08 6.92 10.23
CA LEU A 70 -6.18 8.09 11.09
C LEU A 70 -5.05 9.06 10.76
N PRO A 71 -5.35 10.37 10.65
CA PRO A 71 -6.68 10.96 10.54
C PRO A 71 -7.41 10.52 9.25
N ARG A 72 -8.74 10.64 9.21
CA ARG A 72 -9.52 10.20 8.04
C ARG A 72 -9.11 11.00 6.79
N PRO A 73 -9.05 10.37 5.60
CA PRO A 73 -8.82 11.08 4.35
C PRO A 73 -9.86 12.19 4.17
N GLY A 74 -9.41 13.42 3.87
CA GLY A 74 -10.29 14.56 3.57
C GLY A 74 -10.54 15.55 4.71
N GLN A 75 -10.20 15.22 5.97
CA GLN A 75 -10.38 16.15 7.11
C GLN A 75 -9.24 17.17 7.29
N GLY A 76 -8.72 17.74 6.19
CA GLY A 76 -7.68 18.79 6.25
C GLY A 76 -6.35 18.38 6.90
N ALA A 77 -6.13 17.09 7.13
CA ALA A 77 -4.94 16.60 7.80
C ALA A 77 -3.72 16.64 6.87
N SER A 78 -2.74 17.46 7.23
CA SER A 78 -1.43 17.55 6.57
C SER A 78 -0.66 16.22 6.52
N VAL A 79 -1.01 15.27 7.40
CA VAL A 79 -0.52 13.88 7.35
C VAL A 79 -0.80 13.20 6.01
N ARG A 80 -1.89 13.58 5.31
CA ARG A 80 -2.25 13.01 4.01
C ARG A 80 -1.18 13.26 2.94
N LEU A 81 -0.53 14.42 3.00
CA LEU A 81 0.44 14.89 2.01
C LEU A 81 1.85 14.38 2.28
N GLN A 82 2.04 13.59 3.35
CA GLN A 82 3.36 13.04 3.67
C GLN A 82 3.69 11.93 2.67
N PRO A 83 4.82 12.05 1.95
CA PRO A 83 5.33 10.94 1.15
C PRO A 83 5.67 9.77 2.07
N VAL A 84 5.22 8.58 1.71
CA VAL A 84 5.51 7.34 2.44
C VAL A 84 6.36 6.37 1.62
N ALA A 85 6.39 6.54 0.30
CA ALA A 85 7.28 5.83 -0.60
C ALA A 85 7.55 6.63 -1.87
N GLN A 86 8.69 6.38 -2.51
CA GLN A 86 9.07 6.92 -3.82
C GLN A 86 9.75 5.83 -4.62
N PHE A 87 9.51 5.80 -5.92
CA PHE A 87 10.15 4.85 -6.83
C PHE A 87 10.65 5.61 -8.06
N LYS A 88 11.78 5.15 -8.60
CA LYS A 88 12.49 5.78 -9.71
C LYS A 88 12.36 4.93 -10.97
#